data_AF-A0A3T0L391-F1
#
_entry.id   AF-A0A3T0L391-F1
#
_cell.length_a   1.000
_cell.length_b   1.000
_cell.length_c   1.000
_cell.angle_alpha   90.00
_cell.angle_beta   90.00
_cell.angle_gamma   90.00
#
_symmetry.space_group_name_H-M   'P 1'
#
loop_
_entity.id
_entity.type
_entity.pdbx_description
1 polymer ?
#
loop_
_entity_poly.entity_id
_entity_poly.type
_entity_poly.pdbx_seq_one_letter_code
_entity_poly.pdbx_strand_id
1 'polypeptide(L)' 'MEKIGLIVGLVLTIIGIVKIDMFLIPTLNYFGKYVFFAAFNIFVFWVEWVFYKKFGGLMKIIMPAVFGLIILLIGVKFA' A
#
# COMPACT_ATOMS: atom_id res chain seq x y z
N MET A 1 -16.70 -13.01 -3.61
CA MET A 1 -16.38 -12.23 -2.40
C MET A 1 -14.91 -12.23 -2.02
N GLU A 2 -14.16 -13.33 -2.21
CA GLU A 2 -12.75 -13.42 -1.78
C GLU A 2 -11.79 -12.38 -2.37
N LYS A 3 -12.06 -11.86 -3.57
CA LYS A 3 -11.20 -10.87 -4.24
C LYS A 3 -11.53 -9.43 -3.87
N ILE A 4 -12.67 -9.18 -3.22
CA ILE A 4 -13.15 -7.82 -2.91
C ILE A 4 -12.22 -7.13 -1.92
N GLY A 5 -11.77 -7.83 -0.88
CA GLY A 5 -10.84 -7.26 0.09
C GLY A 5 -9.47 -6.95 -0.51
N LEU A 6 -9.03 -7.75 -1.49
CA LEU A 6 -7.80 -7.46 -2.22
C LEU A 6 -7.97 -6.20 -3.05
N ILE A 7 -9.08 -6.05 -3.78
CA ILE A 7 -9.37 -4.83 -4.56
C ILE A 7 -9.46 -3.59 -3.65
N VAL A 8 -10.17 -3.68 -2.52
CA VAL A 8 -10.31 -2.57 -1.57
C VAL A 8 -8.96 -2.20 -0.95
N GLY A 9 -8.18 -3.19 -0.50
CA GLY A 9 -6.82 -2.98 0.01
C GLY A 9 -5.94 -2.27 -1.02
N LEU A 10 -5.91 -2.78 -2.25
CA LEU A 10 -5.11 -2.23 -3.35
C LEU A 10 -5.48 -0.79 -3.68
N VAL A 11 -6.78 -0.45 -3.68
CA VAL A 11 -7.24 0.94 -3.89
C VAL A 11 -6.79 1.86 -2.76
N LEU A 12 -6.96 1.47 -1.50
CA LEU A 12 -6.53 2.26 -0.34
C LEU A 12 -5.00 2.46 -0.35
N THR A 13 -4.28 1.39 -0.64
CA THR A 13 -2.84 1.35 -0.84
C THR A 13 -2.38 2.32 -1.92
N ILE A 14 -2.98 2.30 -3.12
CA ILE A 14 -2.63 3.20 -4.23
C ILE A 14 -2.81 4.66 -3.81
N ILE A 15 -3.94 4.99 -3.17
CA ILE A 15 -4.21 6.35 -2.71
C ILE A 15 -3.16 6.79 -1.67
N GLY A 16 -2.80 5.93 -0.73
CA GLY A 16 -1.74 6.20 0.24
C GLY A 16 -0.37 6.41 -0.42
N ILE A 17 0.01 5.55 -1.36
CA ILE A 17 1.26 5.65 -2.13
C ILE A 17 1.33 6.97 -2.89
N VAL A 18 0.25 7.39 -3.57
CA VAL A 18 0.22 8.67 -4.29
C VAL A 18 0.45 9.85 -3.35
N LYS A 19 -0.16 9.85 -2.16
CA LYS A 19 0.06 10.89 -1.17
C LYS A 19 1.49 10.91 -0.64
N ILE A 20 2.07 9.74 -0.37
CA ILE A 20 3.48 9.61 0.03
C ILE A 20 4.40 10.13 -1.10
N ASP A 21 4.12 9.80 -2.36
CA ASP A 21 4.93 10.26 -3.49
C ASP A 21 4.93 11.79 -3.62
N MET A 22 3.77 12.44 -3.45
CA MET A 22 3.67 13.91 -3.47
C MET A 22 4.54 14.58 -2.39
N PHE A 23 4.64 13.98 -1.20
CA PHE A 23 5.53 14.46 -0.14
C PHE A 23 7.02 14.18 -0.41
N LEU A 24 7.32 13.07 -1.10
CA LEU A 24 8.69 12.67 -1.42
C LEU A 24 9.30 13.48 -2.58
N ILE A 25 8.47 13.96 -3.51
CA ILE A 25 8.88 14.81 -4.63
C ILE A 25 9.79 15.98 -4.20
N PRO A 26 9.44 16.79 -3.18
CA PRO A 26 10.30 17.88 -2.74
C PRO A 26 11.43 17.46 -1.78
N THR A 27 11.40 16.27 -1.19
CA THR A 27 12.33 15.88 -0.10
C THR A 27 13.48 14.97 -0.53
N LEU A 28 13.37 14.27 -1.66
CA LEU A 28 14.40 13.37 -2.18
C LEU A 28 14.96 13.85 -3.52
N ASN A 29 16.22 13.50 -3.80
CA ASN A 29 16.79 13.66 -5.13
C ASN A 29 16.13 12.68 -6.14
N TYR A 30 16.28 12.95 -7.44
CA TYR A 30 15.64 12.19 -8.51
C TYR A 30 15.86 10.67 -8.35
N PHE A 31 17.10 10.23 -8.14
CA PHE A 31 17.43 8.80 -7.98
C PHE A 31 16.79 8.17 -6.72
N GLY A 32 16.91 8.84 -5.57
CA GLY A 32 16.32 8.38 -4.31
C GLY A 32 14.81 8.24 -4.38
N LYS A 33 14.14 9.11 -5.16
CA LYS A 33 12.70 9.03 -5.42
C LYS A 33 12.32 7.70 -6.09
N TYR A 34 12.97 7.34 -7.20
CA TYR A 34 12.63 6.10 -7.92
C TYR A 34 12.95 4.85 -7.12
N VAL A 35 14.08 4.82 -6.42
CA VAL A 35 14.48 3.67 -5.61
C VAL A 35 13.51 3.48 -4.45
N PHE A 36 13.15 4.54 -3.74
CA PHE A 36 12.17 4.47 -2.66
C PHE A 36 10.81 4.03 -3.20
N PHE A 37 10.32 4.65 -4.28
CA PHE A 37 9.03 4.34 -4.84
C PHE A 37 8.96 2.87 -5.32
N ALA A 38 9.96 2.40 -6.05
CA ALA A 38 10.02 1.01 -6.51
C ALA A 38 10.07 0.02 -5.34
N ALA A 39 10.96 0.24 -4.37
CA ALA A 39 11.09 -0.62 -3.21
C ALA A 39 9.80 -0.66 -2.37
N PHE A 40 9.16 0.50 -2.18
CA PHE A 40 7.91 0.62 -1.42
C PHE A 40 6.74 -0.08 -2.11
N ASN A 41 6.57 0.10 -3.42
CA ASN A 41 5.54 -0.59 -4.18
C ASN A 41 5.75 -2.11 -4.15
N ILE A 42 6.98 -2.59 -4.38
CA ILE A 42 7.29 -4.03 -4.30
C ILE A 42 6.96 -4.59 -2.91
N PHE A 43 7.34 -3.88 -1.84
CA PHE A 43 7.04 -4.29 -0.47
C PHE A 43 5.55 -4.38 -0.23
N VAL A 44 4.78 -3.37 -0.62
CA VAL A 44 3.33 -3.33 -0.40
C VAL A 44 2.62 -4.44 -1.18
N PHE A 45 2.94 -4.63 -2.46
CA PHE A 45 2.39 -5.74 -3.25
C PHE A 45 2.74 -7.11 -2.67
N TRP A 46 3.97 -7.28 -2.17
CA TRP A 46 4.39 -8.51 -1.52
C TRP A 46 3.59 -8.78 -0.24
N VAL A 47 3.37 -7.77 0.60
CA VAL A 47 2.58 -7.90 1.83
C VAL A 47 1.12 -8.23 1.54
N GLU A 48 0.47 -7.54 0.60
CA GLU A 48 -0.90 -7.86 0.20
C GLU A 48 -1.02 -9.28 -0.36
N TRP A 49 -0.05 -9.71 -1.16
CA TRP A 49 0.00 -11.08 -1.69
C TRP A 49 0.17 -12.12 -0.59
N VAL A 50 1.06 -11.88 0.39
CA VAL A 50 1.23 -12.76 1.55
C VAL A 50 -0.07 -12.86 2.34
N PHE A 51 -0.78 -11.76 2.58
CA PHE A 51 -2.07 -11.81 3.28
C PHE A 51 -3.13 -12.58 2.50
N TYR A 52 -3.17 -12.41 1.18
CA TYR A 52 -4.07 -13.16 0.32
C TYR A 52 -3.80 -14.67 0.31
N LYS A 53 -2.53 -15.08 0.36
CA LYS A 53 -2.10 -16.49 0.32
C LYS A 53 -2.15 -17.18 1.68
N LYS A 54 -1.82 -16.45 2.76
CA LYS A 54 -1.67 -17.01 4.10
C LYS A 54 -2.99 -17.14 4.84
N PHE A 55 -3.95 -16.25 4.58
CA PHE A 55 -5.23 -16.23 5.30
C PHE A 55 -6.38 -16.77 4.45
N GLY A 56 -7.26 -17.55 5.08
CA GLY A 56 -8.53 -18.01 4.52
C GLY A 56 -9.72 -17.22 5.06
N GLY A 57 -10.89 -17.40 4.42
CA GLY A 57 -12.16 -16.82 4.91
C GLY A 57 -12.15 -15.30 5.02
N LEU A 58 -12.72 -14.77 6.11
CA LEU A 58 -12.88 -13.32 6.32
C LEU A 58 -11.54 -12.58 6.49
N MET A 59 -10.53 -13.24 7.05
CA MET A 59 -9.20 -12.64 7.27
C MET A 59 -8.48 -12.33 5.96
N LYS A 60 -8.78 -13.08 4.89
CA LYS A 60 -8.29 -12.83 3.52
C LYS A 60 -8.76 -11.48 2.97
N ILE A 61 -9.85 -10.93 3.52
CA ILE A 61 -10.44 -9.64 3.14
C ILE A 61 -10.02 -8.54 4.10
N ILE A 62 -10.11 -8.79 5.40
CA ILE A 62 -9.79 -7.79 6.44
C ILE A 62 -8.31 -7.39 6.39
N MET A 63 -7.39 -8.36 6.28
CA MET A 63 -5.96 -8.07 6.42
C MET A 63 -5.42 -7.14 5.31
N PRO A 64 -5.71 -7.37 4.01
CA PRO A 64 -5.33 -6.43 2.96
C PRO A 64 -6.00 -5.06 3.13
N ALA A 65 -7.27 -5.01 3.53
CA ALA A 65 -7.99 -3.76 3.72
C ALA A 65 -7.42 -2.92 4.88
N VAL A 66 -7.11 -3.55 6.03
CA VAL A 66 -6.48 -2.89 7.18
C VAL A 66 -5.08 -2.40 6.81
N PHE A 67 -4.31 -3.20 6.06
CA PHE A 67 -2.99 -2.77 5.61
C PHE A 67 -3.06 -1.59 4.66
N GLY A 68 -3.91 -1.64 3.64
CA GLY A 68 -4.12 -0.50 2.74
C GLY A 68 -4.61 0.75 3.48
N LEU A 69 -5.44 0.59 4.52
CA LEU A 69 -5.83 1.69 5.40
C LEU A 69 -4.64 2.29 6.15
N ILE A 70 -3.72 1.47 6.67
CA ILE A 70 -2.49 1.95 7.33
C ILE A 70 -1.64 2.76 6.35
N ILE A 71 -1.43 2.25 5.13
CA ILE A 71 -0.67 2.95 4.07
C ILE A 71 -1.34 4.28 3.73
N LEU A 72 -2.67 4.30 3.63
CA LEU A 72 -3.44 5.53 3.43
C LEU A 72 -3.23 6.53 4.57
N LEU A 73 -3.33 6.10 5.83
CA LEU A 73 -3.13 6.97 7.00
C LEU A 73 -1.72 7.53 7.07
N ILE A 74 -0.71 6.72 6.72
CA ILE A 74 0.67 7.18 6.57
C ILE A 74 0.74 8.28 5.51
N GLY A 75 0.16 8.05 4.33
CA GLY A 75 0.13 9.06 3.27
C GLY A 75 -0.63 10.34 3.66
N VAL A 76 -1.72 10.24 4.41
CA VAL A 76 -2.47 11.39 4.92
C VAL A 76 -1.65 12.20 5.93
N LYS A 77 -0.86 11.55 6.79
CA LYS A 77 0.00 12.23 7.77
C LYS A 77 1.07 13.11 7.11
N PHE A 78 1.53 12.72 5.93
CA PHE A 78 2.57 13.43 5.18
C PHE A 78 2.03 14.46 4.18
N ALA A 79 0.71 14.52 3.98
CA ALA A 79 0.03 15.55 3.17
C ALA A 79 -0.36 16.75 4.05
#